data_AF-A0A2V9L173-F1
#
_entry.id   AF-A0A2V9L173-F1
#
_cell.length_a   1.000
_cell.length_b   1.000
_cell.length_c   1.000
_cell.angle_alpha   90.00
_cell.angle_beta   90.00
_cell.angle_gamma   90.00
#
_symmetry.space_group_name_H-M   'P 1'
#
loop_
_entity.id
_entity.type
_entity.pdbx_description
1 polymer ?
#
loop_
_entity_poly.entity_id
_entity_poly.type
_entity_poly.pdbx_seq_one_letter_code
_entity_poly.pdbx_strand_id
1 'polypeptide(L)'
;MGPIGFSTGALAYSDFRKGLDILSKSSARAVELSALRNGELIPLLDSIDSLNLSQFSYVSFHAPGQFETAQEPGIIEQLKRLLPRRWPVIVHPDAIRDFCAWVVFRDLLCVENMDKRKVGGRTAKELREVFHRLPEASLCFDLGHVHQVDPTMTEAFLILQEFGGRLRQLHVSEVDTESHHDRLSLGGIHAFQEVAELIPPEVPVILESPASESSVAAEMDLATEALGGHRSRALMEEDMSRFLELGKARAALVLAMSFLEASFRERVGRIATKRSEGSTIRTLVEVALARKLIRPAEGEHLLEWMRIRNGVVHLGETISEESANAIVQGVRRIVQGMPTH
;
A
#
# COMPACT_ATOMS: atom_id res chain seq x y z
N MET A 1 14.55 -6.07 -6.29
CA MET A 1 13.43 -5.11 -6.34
C MET A 1 13.24 -4.70 -7.78
N GLY A 2 11.98 -4.53 -8.21
CA GLY A 2 11.62 -4.19 -9.58
C GLY A 2 12.10 -2.78 -9.93
N PRO A 3 11.90 -2.35 -11.18
CA PRO A 3 12.20 -0.97 -11.55
C PRO A 3 11.34 -0.02 -10.70
N ILE A 4 12.00 0.98 -10.12
CA ILE A 4 11.39 2.00 -9.26
C ILE A 4 11.36 3.35 -9.98
N GLY A 5 10.33 4.14 -9.75
CA GLY A 5 10.20 5.48 -10.31
C GLY A 5 8.91 6.15 -9.85
N PHE A 6 8.37 7.08 -10.63
CA PHE A 6 7.27 7.95 -10.19
C PHE A 6 6.13 8.03 -11.19
N SER A 7 4.96 8.38 -10.65
CA SER A 7 3.87 8.97 -11.39
C SER A 7 4.23 10.40 -11.81
N THR A 8 4.06 10.73 -13.09
CA THR A 8 4.23 12.13 -13.55
C THR A 8 3.22 13.06 -12.90
N GLY A 9 2.04 12.53 -12.52
CA GLY A 9 1.01 13.26 -11.80
C GLY A 9 1.47 13.72 -10.41
N ALA A 10 2.23 12.90 -9.71
CA ALA A 10 2.77 13.23 -8.39
C ALA A 10 3.88 14.30 -8.44
N LEU A 11 4.69 14.31 -9.49
CA LEU A 11 5.81 15.25 -9.65
C LEU A 11 5.39 16.63 -10.16
N ALA A 12 4.46 16.66 -11.12
CA ALA A 12 4.16 17.87 -11.87
C ALA A 12 2.69 17.98 -12.31
N TYR A 13 1.78 17.24 -11.68
CA TYR A 13 0.36 17.23 -12.01
C TYR A 13 0.13 17.00 -13.51
N SER A 14 -0.45 17.97 -14.21
CA SER A 14 -0.74 17.89 -15.64
C SER A 14 0.48 18.09 -16.56
N ASP A 15 1.62 18.55 -16.03
CA ASP A 15 2.83 18.79 -16.82
C ASP A 15 3.75 17.57 -16.82
N PHE A 16 3.32 16.53 -17.54
CA PHE A 16 4.07 15.29 -17.68
C PHE A 16 5.47 15.49 -18.28
N ARG A 17 5.69 16.54 -19.09
CA ARG A 17 7.02 16.84 -19.64
C ARG A 17 7.98 17.30 -18.55
N LYS A 18 7.52 18.17 -17.66
CA LYS A 18 8.29 18.56 -16.49
C LYS A 18 8.54 17.38 -15.54
N GLY A 19 7.55 16.51 -15.34
CA GLY A 19 7.73 15.27 -14.58
C GLY A 19 8.84 14.38 -15.18
N LEU A 20 8.83 14.19 -16.50
CA LEU A 20 9.87 13.44 -17.21
C LEU A 20 11.25 14.11 -17.18
N ASP A 21 11.33 15.44 -17.25
CA ASP A 21 12.58 16.19 -17.11
C ASP A 21 13.22 15.96 -15.73
N ILE A 22 12.41 16.02 -14.66
CA ILE A 22 12.85 15.71 -13.30
C ILE A 22 13.41 14.28 -13.24
N LEU A 23 12.68 13.30 -13.78
CA LEU A 23 13.11 11.90 -13.73
C LEU A 23 14.34 11.62 -14.58
N SER A 24 14.54 12.32 -15.70
CA SER A 24 15.72 12.17 -16.56
C SER A 24 17.06 12.49 -15.89
N LYS A 25 17.01 13.21 -14.77
CA LYS A 25 18.19 13.58 -13.97
C LYS A 25 18.38 12.67 -12.76
N SER A 26 17.57 11.61 -12.64
CA SER A 26 17.57 10.67 -11.54
C SER A 26 17.97 9.25 -11.98
N SER A 27 17.99 8.32 -11.04
CA SER A 27 18.20 6.88 -11.31
C SER A 27 16.90 6.11 -11.55
N ALA A 28 15.74 6.80 -11.70
CA ALA A 28 14.46 6.16 -11.91
C ALA A 28 14.43 5.31 -13.19
N ARG A 29 13.86 4.11 -13.08
CA ARG A 29 13.77 3.12 -14.17
C ARG A 29 12.34 2.70 -14.51
N ALA A 30 11.38 3.19 -13.75
CA ALA A 30 9.95 3.10 -14.04
C ALA A 30 9.35 4.51 -14.18
N VAL A 31 8.28 4.62 -14.95
CA VAL A 31 7.45 5.83 -14.96
C VAL A 31 6.01 5.45 -15.22
N GLU A 32 5.11 6.13 -14.53
CA GLU A 32 3.71 6.15 -14.90
C GLU A 32 3.36 7.51 -15.52
N LEU A 33 2.83 7.47 -16.74
CA LEU A 33 2.31 8.66 -17.42
C LEU A 33 0.86 8.87 -17.01
N SER A 34 0.58 9.91 -16.24
CA SER A 34 -0.73 10.07 -15.60
C SER A 34 -1.56 11.18 -16.26
N ALA A 35 -2.76 10.83 -16.71
CA ALA A 35 -3.79 11.79 -17.10
C ALA A 35 -4.81 11.87 -15.96
N LEU A 36 -4.58 12.69 -14.93
CA LEU A 36 -5.39 12.73 -13.72
C LEU A 36 -6.84 13.18 -14.01
N ARG A 37 -7.00 14.07 -14.99
CA ARG A 37 -8.29 14.61 -15.44
C ARG A 37 -8.57 14.23 -16.88
N ASN A 38 -9.86 14.11 -17.24
CA ASN A 38 -10.25 13.74 -18.61
C ASN A 38 -9.66 14.67 -19.69
N GLY A 39 -9.55 15.98 -19.40
CA GLY A 39 -8.94 16.95 -20.32
C GLY A 39 -7.43 16.75 -20.59
N GLU A 40 -6.74 15.94 -19.80
CA GLU A 40 -5.31 15.66 -19.93
C GLU A 40 -5.02 14.44 -20.81
N LEU A 41 -6.02 13.58 -21.04
CA LEU A 41 -5.87 12.32 -21.77
C LEU A 41 -5.36 12.52 -23.19
N ILE A 42 -6.05 13.35 -23.98
CA ILE A 42 -5.71 13.57 -25.39
C ILE A 42 -4.35 14.26 -25.54
N PRO A 43 -4.05 15.38 -24.84
CA PRO A 43 -2.74 16.02 -24.94
C PRO A 43 -1.58 15.08 -24.60
N LEU A 44 -1.75 14.22 -23.60
CA LEU A 44 -0.73 13.23 -23.22
C LEU A 44 -0.58 12.17 -24.31
N LEU A 45 -1.67 11.52 -24.75
CA LEU A 45 -1.65 10.49 -25.80
C LEU A 45 -1.04 10.99 -27.11
N ASP A 46 -1.37 12.21 -27.53
CA ASP A 46 -0.82 12.82 -28.73
C ASP A 46 0.66 13.17 -28.61
N SER A 47 1.17 13.28 -27.38
CA SER A 47 2.57 13.58 -27.12
C SER A 47 3.45 12.33 -27.04
N ILE A 48 2.89 11.12 -26.82
CA ILE A 48 3.65 9.90 -26.45
C ILE A 48 4.82 9.62 -27.38
N ASP A 49 4.62 9.71 -28.70
CA ASP A 49 5.67 9.39 -29.69
C ASP A 49 6.85 10.37 -29.66
N SER A 50 6.65 11.56 -29.09
CA SER A 50 7.69 12.58 -28.94
C SER A 50 8.45 12.50 -27.60
N LEU A 51 7.98 11.68 -26.66
CA LEU A 51 8.57 11.61 -25.32
C LEU A 51 9.82 10.74 -25.34
N ASN A 52 10.90 11.22 -24.71
CA ASN A 52 12.06 10.39 -24.47
C ASN A 52 11.81 9.49 -23.25
N LEU A 53 11.46 8.24 -23.49
CA LEU A 53 11.21 7.23 -22.45
C LEU A 53 12.31 6.17 -22.37
N SER A 54 13.43 6.36 -23.07
CA SER A 54 14.47 5.34 -23.25
C SER A 54 15.15 4.89 -21.95
N GLN A 55 15.14 5.72 -20.90
CA GLN A 55 15.67 5.36 -19.58
C GLN A 55 14.78 4.35 -18.82
N PHE A 56 13.50 4.28 -19.15
CA PHE A 56 12.52 3.51 -18.38
C PHE A 56 12.39 2.10 -18.95
N SER A 57 12.75 1.11 -18.14
CA SER A 57 12.49 -0.30 -18.43
C SER A 57 11.04 -0.70 -18.18
N TYR A 58 10.27 0.15 -17.50
CA TYR A 58 8.84 -0.04 -17.26
C TYR A 58 8.09 1.27 -17.45
N VAL A 59 7.04 1.24 -18.26
CA VAL A 59 6.16 2.38 -18.51
C VAL A 59 4.72 1.91 -18.35
N SER A 60 3.95 2.66 -17.59
CA SER A 60 2.51 2.48 -17.44
C SER A 60 1.76 3.79 -17.70
N PHE A 61 0.45 3.70 -17.82
CA PHE A 61 -0.41 4.84 -18.10
C PHE A 61 -1.57 4.89 -17.12
N HIS A 62 -1.73 6.00 -16.40
CA HIS A 62 -2.87 6.19 -15.51
C HIS A 62 -4.02 6.85 -16.28
N ALA A 63 -5.14 6.15 -16.40
CA ALA A 63 -6.35 6.69 -16.99
C ALA A 63 -6.97 7.76 -16.07
N PRO A 64 -7.80 8.68 -16.60
CA PRO A 64 -8.51 9.64 -15.77
C PRO A 64 -9.32 8.99 -14.66
N GLY A 65 -9.10 9.44 -13.42
CA GLY A 65 -9.78 8.87 -12.25
C GLY A 65 -11.26 9.24 -12.14
N GLN A 66 -11.73 10.20 -12.94
CA GLN A 66 -13.13 10.65 -13.00
C GLN A 66 -13.51 11.10 -14.42
N PHE A 67 -14.66 10.62 -14.89
CA PHE A 67 -15.29 11.03 -16.15
C PHE A 67 -16.79 10.69 -16.12
N GLU A 68 -17.55 11.35 -16.99
CA GLU A 68 -18.97 11.08 -17.18
C GLU A 68 -19.19 9.78 -17.95
N THR A 69 -20.32 9.09 -17.71
CA THR A 69 -20.68 7.85 -18.42
C THR A 69 -20.69 8.02 -19.93
N ALA A 70 -21.12 9.20 -20.43
CA ALA A 70 -21.14 9.48 -21.87
C ALA A 70 -19.73 9.61 -22.48
N GLN A 71 -18.71 9.88 -21.67
CA GLN A 71 -17.31 10.05 -22.10
C GLN A 71 -16.55 8.72 -22.12
N GLU A 72 -16.97 7.73 -21.34
CA GLU A 72 -16.29 6.44 -21.16
C GLU A 72 -15.97 5.71 -22.48
N PRO A 73 -16.90 5.56 -23.45
CA PRO A 73 -16.58 4.90 -24.72
C PRO A 73 -15.46 5.63 -25.50
N GLY A 74 -15.46 6.96 -25.48
CA GLY A 74 -14.44 7.77 -26.14
C GLY A 74 -13.07 7.61 -25.47
N ILE A 75 -13.03 7.55 -24.13
CA ILE A 75 -11.80 7.31 -23.36
C ILE A 75 -11.21 5.95 -23.71
N ILE A 76 -12.03 4.90 -23.74
CA ILE A 76 -11.60 3.54 -24.09
C ILE A 76 -11.01 3.51 -25.50
N GLU A 77 -11.69 4.11 -26.50
CA GLU A 77 -11.16 4.17 -27.87
C GLU A 77 -9.80 4.88 -27.95
N GLN A 78 -9.60 5.94 -27.17
CA GLN A 78 -8.32 6.64 -27.14
C GLN A 78 -7.22 5.82 -26.46
N LEU A 79 -7.53 5.17 -25.33
CA LEU A 79 -6.59 4.31 -24.61
C LEU A 79 -6.16 3.08 -25.44
N LYS A 80 -6.98 2.61 -26.40
CA LYS A 80 -6.58 1.52 -27.32
C LYS A 80 -5.30 1.84 -28.12
N ARG A 81 -4.95 3.12 -28.29
CA ARG A 81 -3.68 3.57 -28.89
C ARG A 81 -2.45 3.05 -28.14
N LEU A 82 -2.60 2.66 -26.87
CA LEU A 82 -1.53 2.10 -26.03
C LEU A 82 -1.31 0.59 -26.23
N LEU A 83 -2.29 -0.13 -26.80
CA LEU A 83 -2.22 -1.60 -26.94
C LEU A 83 -0.97 -2.10 -27.69
N PRO A 84 -0.52 -1.48 -28.82
CA PRO A 84 0.70 -1.90 -29.50
C PRO A 84 1.97 -1.77 -28.64
N ARG A 85 1.96 -0.88 -27.64
CA ARG A 85 3.09 -0.65 -26.72
C ARG A 85 3.13 -1.65 -25.57
N ARG A 86 2.02 -2.36 -25.33
CA ARG A 86 1.84 -3.28 -24.20
C ARG A 86 2.09 -2.64 -22.83
N TRP A 87 1.80 -1.35 -22.71
CA TRP A 87 1.88 -0.64 -21.43
C TRP A 87 0.64 -0.95 -20.59
N PRO A 88 0.81 -1.24 -19.28
CA PRO A 88 -0.31 -1.34 -18.37
C PRO A 88 -1.09 -0.02 -18.29
N VAL A 89 -2.42 -0.14 -18.24
CA VAL A 89 -3.36 0.98 -18.09
C VAL A 89 -4.00 0.88 -16.71
N ILE A 90 -3.64 1.80 -15.82
CA ILE A 90 -4.17 1.87 -14.46
C ILE A 90 -5.50 2.59 -14.50
N VAL A 91 -6.51 2.01 -13.87
CA VAL A 91 -7.83 2.60 -13.74
C VAL A 91 -8.41 2.31 -12.36
N HIS A 92 -9.11 3.30 -11.82
CA HIS A 92 -9.88 3.12 -10.60
C HIS A 92 -11.17 2.34 -10.90
N PRO A 93 -11.54 1.33 -10.11
CA PRO A 93 -12.76 0.55 -10.31
C PRO A 93 -14.05 1.38 -10.24
N ASP A 94 -14.05 2.52 -9.53
CA ASP A 94 -15.23 3.38 -9.41
C ASP A 94 -15.47 4.27 -10.64
N ALA A 95 -14.47 4.41 -11.51
CA ALA A 95 -14.59 5.12 -12.78
C ALA A 95 -15.28 4.25 -13.86
N ILE A 96 -15.19 2.92 -13.75
CA ILE A 96 -15.74 1.98 -14.74
C ILE A 96 -17.26 1.86 -14.58
N ARG A 97 -18.03 2.21 -15.62
CA ARG A 97 -19.49 1.98 -15.65
C ARG A 97 -19.84 0.75 -16.47
N ASP A 98 -19.29 0.64 -17.67
CA ASP A 98 -19.43 -0.54 -18.53
C ASP A 98 -18.20 -1.43 -18.50
N PHE A 99 -18.19 -2.38 -17.56
CA PHE A 99 -17.10 -3.35 -17.40
C PHE A 99 -16.81 -4.16 -18.67
N CYS A 100 -17.82 -4.42 -19.51
CA CYS A 100 -17.64 -5.18 -20.75
C CYS A 100 -16.77 -4.43 -21.75
N ALA A 101 -16.85 -3.10 -21.77
CA ALA A 101 -16.07 -2.26 -22.68
C ALA A 101 -14.57 -2.27 -22.36
N TRP A 102 -14.19 -2.46 -21.09
CA TRP A 102 -12.80 -2.49 -20.64
C TRP A 102 -12.08 -3.84 -20.84
N VAL A 103 -12.81 -4.92 -21.10
CA VAL A 103 -12.24 -6.27 -21.32
C VAL A 103 -11.23 -6.30 -22.49
N VAL A 104 -11.32 -5.35 -23.43
CA VAL A 104 -10.38 -5.24 -24.56
C VAL A 104 -8.91 -5.13 -24.14
N PHE A 105 -8.64 -4.59 -22.93
CA PHE A 105 -7.28 -4.43 -22.41
C PHE A 105 -6.72 -5.70 -21.75
N ARG A 106 -7.56 -6.69 -21.41
CA ARG A 106 -7.16 -7.96 -20.78
C ARG A 106 -6.19 -7.74 -19.59
N ASP A 107 -5.04 -8.39 -19.60
CA ASP A 107 -3.98 -8.33 -18.59
C ASP A 107 -3.27 -6.98 -18.51
N LEU A 108 -3.43 -6.13 -19.53
CA LEU A 108 -2.92 -4.76 -19.50
C LEU A 108 -3.82 -3.83 -18.68
N LEU A 109 -5.08 -4.19 -18.42
CA LEU A 109 -5.93 -3.42 -17.52
C LEU A 109 -5.48 -3.66 -16.08
N CYS A 110 -4.99 -2.62 -15.40
CA CYS A 110 -4.61 -2.68 -14.00
C CYS A 110 -5.66 -1.97 -13.17
N VAL A 111 -6.42 -2.73 -12.39
CA VAL A 111 -7.38 -2.17 -11.43
C VAL A 111 -6.58 -1.73 -10.21
N GLU A 112 -6.73 -0.46 -9.81
CA GLU A 112 -6.15 0.05 -8.56
C GLU A 112 -7.11 -0.18 -7.37
N ASN A 113 -6.60 -0.54 -6.19
CA ASN A 113 -7.41 -0.54 -4.97
C ASN A 113 -7.63 0.89 -4.46
N MET A 114 -8.84 1.15 -3.97
CA MET A 114 -9.32 2.50 -3.66
C MET A 114 -9.06 2.94 -2.21
N ASP A 115 -8.98 4.25 -2.03
CA ASP A 115 -8.95 4.92 -0.72
C ASP A 115 -10.27 4.81 0.08
N LYS A 116 -10.24 5.25 1.34
CA LYS A 116 -11.38 5.11 2.28
C LYS A 116 -12.64 5.90 1.89
N ARG A 117 -12.53 6.95 1.07
CA ARG A 117 -13.65 7.82 0.65
C ARG A 117 -14.59 7.11 -0.32
N LYS A 118 -14.08 6.07 -0.98
CA LYS A 118 -14.79 5.34 -2.03
C LYS A 118 -15.66 4.26 -1.42
N VAL A 119 -16.64 3.81 -2.19
CA VAL A 119 -17.65 2.83 -1.73
C VAL A 119 -17.34 1.39 -2.12
N GLY A 120 -16.33 1.16 -2.96
CA GLY A 120 -15.91 -0.16 -3.41
C GLY A 120 -14.46 -0.17 -3.90
N GLY A 121 -13.90 -1.37 -4.08
CA GLY A 121 -12.52 -1.58 -4.51
C GLY A 121 -11.46 -1.41 -3.42
N ARG A 122 -11.84 -1.37 -2.13
CA ARG A 122 -10.91 -1.06 -1.02
C ARG A 122 -10.36 -2.31 -0.33
N THR A 123 -11.19 -3.34 -0.24
CA THR A 123 -10.91 -4.59 0.50
C THR A 123 -10.76 -5.77 -0.44
N ALA A 124 -10.17 -6.87 0.03
CA ALA A 124 -10.08 -8.11 -0.76
C ALA A 124 -11.46 -8.60 -1.24
N LYS A 125 -12.49 -8.46 -0.38
CA LYS A 125 -13.87 -8.83 -0.72
C LYS A 125 -14.42 -7.97 -1.86
N GLU A 126 -14.23 -6.66 -1.80
CA GLU A 126 -14.75 -5.74 -2.82
C GLU A 126 -13.99 -5.89 -4.15
N LEU A 127 -12.66 -6.06 -4.10
CA LEU A 127 -11.86 -6.33 -5.29
C LEU A 127 -12.25 -7.64 -5.97
N ARG A 128 -12.68 -8.67 -5.22
CA ARG A 128 -13.21 -9.91 -5.79
C ARG A 128 -14.38 -9.66 -6.73
N GLU A 129 -15.28 -8.76 -6.37
CA GLU A 129 -16.44 -8.41 -7.20
C GLU A 129 -16.00 -7.73 -8.50
N VAL A 130 -14.98 -6.86 -8.43
CA VAL A 130 -14.38 -6.22 -9.60
C VAL A 130 -13.70 -7.24 -10.52
N PHE A 131 -12.82 -8.09 -9.98
CA PHE A 131 -12.11 -9.11 -10.75
C PHE A 131 -13.02 -10.23 -11.26
N HIS A 132 -14.17 -10.47 -10.64
CA HIS A 132 -15.18 -11.37 -11.20
C HIS A 132 -15.74 -10.84 -12.54
N ARG A 133 -15.90 -9.52 -12.65
CA ARG A 133 -16.36 -8.84 -13.87
C ARG A 133 -15.22 -8.60 -14.87
N LEU A 134 -13.97 -8.52 -14.40
CA LEU A 134 -12.75 -8.34 -15.19
C LEU A 134 -11.77 -9.48 -14.93
N PRO A 135 -12.06 -10.72 -15.38
CA PRO A 135 -11.31 -11.91 -14.99
C PRO A 135 -9.87 -11.94 -15.50
N GLU A 136 -9.55 -11.21 -16.56
CA GLU A 136 -8.19 -11.09 -17.13
C GLU A 136 -7.42 -9.88 -16.58
N ALA A 137 -8.06 -8.96 -15.86
CA ALA A 137 -7.39 -7.77 -15.36
C ALA A 137 -6.34 -8.07 -14.29
N SER A 138 -5.30 -7.24 -14.29
CA SER A 138 -4.22 -7.22 -13.32
C SER A 138 -4.53 -6.25 -12.17
N LEU A 139 -3.73 -6.31 -11.11
CA LEU A 139 -3.82 -5.43 -9.94
C LEU A 139 -2.69 -4.40 -9.97
N CYS A 140 -3.03 -3.11 -9.89
CA CYS A 140 -2.15 -2.09 -9.35
C CYS A 140 -2.44 -1.99 -7.86
N PHE A 141 -1.47 -2.29 -6.99
CA PHE A 141 -1.71 -2.30 -5.55
C PHE A 141 -1.10 -1.08 -4.89
N ASP A 142 -1.96 -0.18 -4.46
CA ASP A 142 -1.64 1.00 -3.68
C ASP A 142 -1.59 0.67 -2.19
N LEU A 143 -0.37 0.75 -1.65
CA LEU A 143 -0.09 0.50 -0.23
C LEU A 143 -0.59 1.63 0.69
N GLY A 144 -0.60 2.87 0.20
CA GLY A 144 -1.12 4.01 0.94
C GLY A 144 -2.65 3.92 1.13
N HIS A 145 -3.38 3.58 0.07
CA HIS A 145 -4.83 3.40 0.12
C HIS A 145 -5.24 2.29 1.08
N VAL A 146 -4.63 1.11 0.98
CA VAL A 146 -4.97 -0.01 1.87
C VAL A 146 -4.58 0.27 3.32
N HIS A 147 -3.46 0.95 3.57
CA HIS A 147 -3.06 1.37 4.92
C HIS A 147 -4.05 2.39 5.50
N GLN A 148 -4.57 3.31 4.68
CA GLN A 148 -5.58 4.27 5.10
C GLN A 148 -6.92 3.60 5.44
N VAL A 149 -7.30 2.56 4.70
CA VAL A 149 -8.51 1.76 4.92
C VAL A 149 -8.36 0.87 6.17
N ASP A 150 -7.21 0.23 6.31
CA ASP A 150 -6.86 -0.67 7.40
C ASP A 150 -5.38 -0.52 7.80
N PRO A 151 -5.10 0.31 8.83
CA PRO A 151 -3.75 0.53 9.35
C PRO A 151 -3.09 -0.70 9.96
N THR A 152 -3.81 -1.82 10.10
CA THR A 152 -3.22 -3.09 10.56
C THR A 152 -2.54 -3.87 9.45
N MET A 153 -2.74 -3.45 8.18
CA MET A 153 -2.29 -4.16 7.00
C MET A 153 -2.90 -5.57 6.85
N THR A 154 -3.99 -5.86 7.56
CA THR A 154 -4.74 -7.11 7.41
C THR A 154 -5.36 -7.20 6.02
N GLU A 155 -6.02 -6.14 5.55
CA GLU A 155 -6.57 -6.10 4.19
C GLU A 155 -5.45 -6.21 3.14
N ALA A 156 -4.28 -5.62 3.39
CA ALA A 156 -3.15 -5.76 2.49
C ALA A 156 -2.68 -7.22 2.37
N PHE A 157 -2.55 -7.91 3.51
CA PHE A 157 -2.26 -9.34 3.54
C PHE A 157 -3.30 -10.15 2.76
N LEU A 158 -4.59 -9.89 2.98
CA LEU A 158 -5.67 -10.63 2.31
C LEU A 158 -5.70 -10.38 0.80
N ILE A 159 -5.49 -9.13 0.37
CA ILE A 159 -5.41 -8.76 -1.05
C ILE A 159 -4.23 -9.46 -1.71
N LEU A 160 -3.04 -9.42 -1.10
CA LEU A 160 -1.84 -10.08 -1.65
C LEU A 160 -1.99 -11.60 -1.66
N GLN A 161 -2.62 -12.19 -0.64
CA GLN A 161 -2.86 -13.62 -0.59
C GLN A 161 -3.81 -14.11 -1.69
N GLU A 162 -4.81 -13.30 -2.05
CA GLU A 162 -5.83 -13.68 -3.04
C GLU A 162 -5.45 -13.27 -4.47
N PHE A 163 -4.91 -12.08 -4.63
CA PHE A 163 -4.66 -11.44 -5.92
C PHE A 163 -3.16 -11.22 -6.22
N GLY A 164 -2.25 -11.70 -5.39
CA GLY A 164 -0.80 -11.56 -5.61
C GLY A 164 -0.32 -12.10 -6.96
N GLY A 165 -0.95 -13.16 -7.48
CA GLY A 165 -0.66 -13.67 -8.83
C GLY A 165 -1.10 -12.74 -9.98
N ARG A 166 -1.86 -11.68 -9.69
CA ARG A 166 -2.29 -10.62 -10.63
C ARG A 166 -1.51 -9.33 -10.45
N LEU A 167 -0.62 -9.26 -9.45
CA LEU A 167 0.08 -8.04 -9.11
C LEU A 167 1.00 -7.61 -10.25
N ARG A 168 0.74 -6.42 -10.80
CA ARG A 168 1.45 -5.88 -11.97
C ARG A 168 2.30 -4.67 -11.64
N GLN A 169 1.87 -3.87 -10.68
CA GLN A 169 2.49 -2.62 -10.27
C GLN A 169 2.13 -2.32 -8.81
N LEU A 170 3.04 -1.67 -8.09
CA LEU A 170 2.76 -1.06 -6.79
C LEU A 170 2.68 0.45 -6.90
N HIS A 171 1.73 1.04 -6.19
CA HIS A 171 1.77 2.45 -5.82
C HIS A 171 2.24 2.58 -4.37
N VAL A 172 3.19 3.49 -4.16
CA VAL A 172 3.84 3.71 -2.87
C VAL A 172 3.86 5.18 -2.54
N SER A 173 3.10 5.54 -1.51
CA SER A 173 3.14 6.82 -0.82
C SER A 173 2.47 6.68 0.54
N GLU A 174 2.55 7.70 1.38
CA GLU A 174 1.57 7.85 2.46
C GLU A 174 0.30 8.49 1.87
N VAL A 175 -0.82 8.39 2.58
CA VAL A 175 -2.07 9.06 2.24
C VAL A 175 -2.60 9.77 3.48
N ASP A 176 -2.84 11.08 3.38
CA ASP A 176 -3.27 11.90 4.51
C ASP A 176 -4.75 11.67 4.90
N THR A 177 -5.26 12.44 5.86
CA THR A 177 -6.66 12.31 6.29
C THR A 177 -7.68 12.71 5.22
N GLU A 178 -7.31 13.60 4.31
CA GLU A 178 -8.12 14.08 3.17
C GLU A 178 -8.01 13.15 1.95
N SER A 179 -7.13 12.15 2.04
CA SER A 179 -6.78 11.19 1.00
C SER A 179 -6.02 11.82 -0.17
N HIS A 180 -5.11 12.74 0.16
CA HIS A 180 -4.04 13.17 -0.73
C HIS A 180 -2.78 12.36 -0.46
N HIS A 181 -2.05 12.03 -1.52
CA HIS A 181 -0.76 11.36 -1.39
C HIS A 181 0.26 12.31 -0.76
N ASP A 182 1.02 11.78 0.20
CA ASP A 182 2.09 12.47 0.90
C ASP A 182 3.35 11.57 0.95
N ARG A 183 4.46 12.15 1.39
CA ARG A 183 5.72 11.43 1.59
C ARG A 183 5.57 10.37 2.66
N LEU A 184 6.31 9.27 2.49
CA LEU A 184 6.29 8.16 3.43
C LEU A 184 6.69 8.62 4.84
N SER A 185 5.83 8.33 5.81
CA SER A 185 6.19 8.45 7.22
C SER A 185 6.93 7.21 7.69
N LEU A 186 7.64 7.30 8.83
CA LEU A 186 8.22 6.11 9.48
C LEU A 186 7.15 5.08 9.84
N GLY A 187 5.92 5.52 10.14
CA GLY A 187 4.79 4.63 10.40
C GLY A 187 4.40 3.84 9.15
N GLY A 188 4.25 4.53 8.01
CA GLY A 188 3.97 3.92 6.71
C GLY A 188 5.06 2.94 6.28
N ILE A 189 6.34 3.31 6.44
CA ILE A 189 7.48 2.42 6.16
C ILE A 189 7.35 1.11 6.95
N HIS A 190 7.14 1.18 8.27
CA HIS A 190 6.99 -0.01 9.09
C HIS A 190 5.73 -0.82 8.75
N ALA A 191 4.61 -0.16 8.44
CA ALA A 191 3.40 -0.84 8.02
C ALA A 191 3.62 -1.61 6.71
N PHE A 192 4.29 -1.02 5.73
CA PHE A 192 4.51 -1.67 4.42
C PHE A 192 5.46 -2.85 4.53
N GLN A 193 6.44 -2.79 5.44
CA GLN A 193 7.35 -3.90 5.72
C GLN A 193 6.62 -5.16 6.20
N GLU A 194 5.46 -5.05 6.87
CA GLU A 194 4.67 -6.19 7.34
C GLU A 194 4.16 -7.10 6.20
N VAL A 195 4.03 -6.55 4.99
CA VAL A 195 3.56 -7.29 3.81
C VAL A 195 4.59 -7.37 2.69
N ALA A 196 5.77 -6.77 2.86
CA ALA A 196 6.81 -6.70 1.83
C ALA A 196 7.27 -8.08 1.33
N GLU A 197 7.34 -9.10 2.20
CA GLU A 197 7.73 -10.45 1.81
C GLU A 197 6.71 -11.17 0.89
N LEU A 198 5.46 -10.69 0.86
CA LEU A 198 4.41 -11.22 -0.01
C LEU A 198 4.42 -10.58 -1.40
N ILE A 199 5.18 -9.49 -1.57
CA ILE A 199 5.29 -8.76 -2.81
C ILE A 199 6.45 -9.37 -3.62
N PRO A 200 6.20 -9.85 -4.85
CA PRO A 200 7.28 -10.37 -5.69
C PRO A 200 8.32 -9.28 -5.98
N PRO A 201 9.62 -9.57 -5.80
CA PRO A 201 10.68 -8.57 -5.88
C PRO A 201 10.91 -8.01 -7.28
N GLU A 202 10.25 -8.51 -8.32
CA GLU A 202 10.27 -8.02 -9.69
C GLU A 202 9.18 -7.00 -10.00
N VAL A 203 8.17 -6.85 -9.12
CA VAL A 203 7.05 -5.94 -9.35
C VAL A 203 7.56 -4.49 -9.42
N PRO A 204 7.24 -3.74 -10.49
CA PRO A 204 7.55 -2.32 -10.60
C PRO A 204 6.92 -1.49 -9.49
N VAL A 205 7.67 -0.50 -9.01
CA VAL A 205 7.25 0.41 -7.93
C VAL A 205 7.12 1.82 -8.50
N ILE A 206 5.91 2.37 -8.41
CA ILE A 206 5.60 3.75 -8.79
C ILE A 206 5.32 4.54 -7.51
N LEU A 207 6.10 5.59 -7.29
CA LEU A 207 5.91 6.51 -6.19
C LEU A 207 4.89 7.57 -6.60
N GLU A 208 3.94 7.81 -5.70
CA GLU A 208 2.92 8.85 -5.83
C GLU A 208 3.09 9.99 -4.83
N SER A 209 4.19 9.96 -4.06
CA SER A 209 4.55 11.05 -3.16
C SER A 209 5.00 12.30 -3.94
N PRO A 210 4.65 13.51 -3.45
CA PRO A 210 5.13 14.75 -4.06
C PRO A 210 6.64 14.91 -3.84
N ALA A 211 7.38 15.03 -4.94
CA ALA A 211 8.84 15.17 -4.93
C ALA A 211 9.33 16.28 -5.87
N SER A 212 10.43 16.94 -5.46
CA SER A 212 11.22 17.83 -6.30
C SER A 212 12.43 17.08 -6.86
N GLU A 213 13.12 17.67 -7.84
CA GLU A 213 14.35 17.11 -8.42
C GLU A 213 15.38 16.71 -7.35
N SER A 214 15.52 17.52 -6.29
CA SER A 214 16.43 17.24 -5.17
C SER A 214 15.96 16.14 -4.20
N SER A 215 14.67 15.76 -4.21
CA SER A 215 14.11 14.79 -3.25
C SER A 215 13.72 13.46 -3.89
N VAL A 216 13.69 13.34 -5.22
CA VAL A 216 13.35 12.09 -5.93
C VAL A 216 14.19 10.91 -5.44
N ALA A 217 15.51 11.07 -5.33
CA ALA A 217 16.37 9.99 -4.87
C ALA A 217 16.07 9.55 -3.44
N ALA A 218 15.87 10.51 -2.53
CA ALA A 218 15.54 10.21 -1.13
C ALA A 218 14.21 9.49 -0.97
N GLU A 219 13.18 9.88 -1.74
CA GLU A 219 11.88 9.20 -1.72
C GLU A 219 11.98 7.76 -2.26
N MET A 220 12.78 7.52 -3.32
CA MET A 220 13.05 6.16 -3.82
C MET A 220 13.78 5.30 -2.80
N ASP A 221 14.71 5.88 -2.03
CA ASP A 221 15.40 5.18 -0.95
C ASP A 221 14.42 4.79 0.17
N LEU A 222 13.48 5.68 0.53
CA LEU A 222 12.43 5.38 1.53
C LEU A 222 11.48 4.28 1.04
N ALA A 223 11.07 4.30 -0.22
CA ALA A 223 10.26 3.23 -0.79
C ALA A 223 11.02 1.89 -0.85
N THR A 224 12.32 1.93 -1.13
CA THR A 224 13.20 0.75 -1.06
C THR A 224 13.27 0.20 0.36
N GLU A 225 13.38 1.09 1.36
CA GLU A 225 13.36 0.70 2.78
C GLU A 225 12.01 0.09 3.19
N ALA A 226 10.91 0.71 2.77
CA ALA A 226 9.54 0.24 3.06
C ALA A 226 9.26 -1.16 2.47
N LEU A 227 9.88 -1.48 1.34
CA LEU A 227 9.72 -2.76 0.65
C LEU A 227 10.86 -3.75 0.90
N GLY A 228 11.82 -3.41 1.76
CA GLY A 228 13.05 -4.17 1.98
C GLY A 228 12.89 -5.51 2.71
N GLY A 229 11.68 -5.96 3.03
CA GLY A 229 11.44 -7.08 3.95
C GLY A 229 11.96 -6.77 5.36
N HIS A 230 11.67 -7.61 6.35
CA HIS A 230 11.84 -7.26 7.76
C HIS A 230 13.20 -6.61 8.10
N ARG A 231 13.15 -5.36 8.61
CA ARG A 231 14.03 -4.97 9.71
C ARG A 231 13.93 -6.06 10.76
N SER A 232 15.07 -6.63 11.16
CA SER A 232 15.13 -7.64 12.24
C SER A 232 14.25 -7.21 13.41
N ARG A 233 13.57 -8.16 14.07
CA ARG A 233 12.88 -7.92 15.35
C ARG A 233 13.71 -7.10 16.33
N ALA A 234 15.02 -7.29 16.33
CA ALA A 234 15.95 -6.52 17.14
C ALA A 234 15.89 -5.01 16.82
N LEU A 235 15.81 -4.63 15.55
CA LEU A 235 15.68 -3.25 15.11
C LEU A 235 14.32 -2.66 15.48
N MET A 236 13.22 -3.42 15.35
CA MET A 236 11.90 -2.97 15.81
C MET A 236 11.89 -2.77 17.33
N GLU A 237 12.54 -3.66 18.09
CA GLU A 237 12.71 -3.52 19.53
C GLU A 237 13.53 -2.27 19.89
N GLU A 238 14.65 -2.03 19.21
CA GLU A 238 15.47 -0.83 19.40
C GLU A 238 14.70 0.46 19.06
N ASP A 239 13.96 0.48 17.95
CA ASP A 239 13.18 1.64 17.52
C ASP A 239 12.03 1.96 18.48
N MET A 240 11.38 0.95 19.08
CA MET A 240 10.39 1.18 20.14
C MET A 240 11.00 1.91 21.34
N SER A 241 12.20 1.48 21.80
CA SER A 241 12.91 2.17 22.88
C SER A 241 13.25 3.59 22.48
N ARG A 242 13.82 3.77 21.28
CA ARG A 242 14.22 5.08 20.77
C ARG A 242 13.05 6.05 20.66
N PHE A 243 11.87 5.59 20.25
CA PHE A 243 10.68 6.44 20.18
C PHE A 243 10.19 6.89 21.55
N LEU A 244 10.27 6.05 22.57
CA LEU A 244 9.97 6.46 23.95
C LEU A 244 10.97 7.52 24.43
N GLU A 245 12.28 7.32 24.19
CA GLU A 245 13.33 8.29 24.58
C GLU A 245 13.16 9.66 23.90
N LEU A 246 12.64 9.68 22.68
CA LEU A 246 12.37 10.90 21.92
C LEU A 246 11.00 11.54 22.24
N GLY A 247 10.26 11.03 23.23
CA GLY A 247 8.91 11.52 23.57
C GLY A 247 7.85 11.24 22.50
N LYS A 248 8.12 10.34 21.55
CA LYS A 248 7.22 9.98 20.45
C LYS A 248 6.26 8.86 20.85
N ALA A 249 5.43 9.12 21.87
CA ALA A 249 4.53 8.13 22.48
C ALA A 249 3.60 7.43 21.46
N ARG A 250 3.01 8.18 20.52
CA ARG A 250 2.14 7.63 19.47
C ARG A 250 2.89 6.65 18.55
N ALA A 251 4.10 7.02 18.11
CA ALA A 251 4.89 6.17 17.22
C ALA A 251 5.35 4.89 17.94
N ALA A 252 5.75 5.00 19.21
CA ALA A 252 6.12 3.86 20.04
C ALA A 252 4.96 2.86 20.21
N LEU A 253 3.74 3.37 20.45
CA LEU A 253 2.54 2.54 20.54
C LEU A 253 2.25 1.80 19.23
N VAL A 254 2.24 2.51 18.09
CA VAL A 254 1.94 1.89 16.79
C VAL A 254 2.96 0.80 16.49
N LEU A 255 4.25 1.09 16.64
CA LEU A 255 5.31 0.12 16.40
C LEU A 255 5.22 -1.08 17.35
N ALA A 256 4.86 -0.88 18.63
CA ALA A 256 4.65 -1.98 19.55
C ALA A 256 3.50 -2.91 19.15
N MET A 257 2.40 -2.34 18.66
CA MET A 257 1.28 -3.15 18.19
C MET A 257 1.62 -3.91 16.90
N SER A 258 2.36 -3.30 15.97
CA SER A 258 2.88 -3.99 14.77
C SER A 258 3.83 -5.12 15.16
N PHE A 259 4.79 -4.87 16.05
CA PHE A 259 5.72 -5.88 16.54
C PHE A 259 5.02 -7.08 17.22
N LEU A 260 3.98 -6.80 18.03
CA LEU A 260 3.14 -7.81 18.64
C LEU A 260 2.43 -8.65 17.56
N GLU A 261 1.81 -7.98 16.59
CA GLU A 261 1.05 -8.63 15.53
C GLU A 261 1.95 -9.53 14.67
N ALA A 262 3.09 -9.03 14.20
CA ALA A 262 4.10 -9.81 13.48
C ALA A 262 4.52 -11.05 14.29
N SER A 263 4.73 -10.88 15.60
CA SER A 263 5.11 -11.96 16.51
C SER A 263 4.02 -13.02 16.68
N PHE A 264 2.76 -12.61 16.69
CA PHE A 264 1.64 -13.53 16.72
C PHE A 264 1.44 -14.20 15.36
N ARG A 265 1.53 -13.47 14.25
CA ARG A 265 1.38 -14.03 12.89
C ARG A 265 2.40 -15.12 12.61
N GLU A 266 3.66 -14.94 13.00
CA GLU A 266 4.67 -16.00 12.85
C GLU A 266 4.32 -17.25 13.67
N ARG A 267 3.98 -17.08 14.95
CA ARG A 267 3.76 -18.21 15.88
C ARG A 267 2.44 -18.91 15.65
N VAL A 268 1.38 -18.13 15.42
CA VAL A 268 0.03 -18.63 15.12
C VAL A 268 -0.02 -19.17 13.70
N GLY A 269 0.62 -18.52 12.71
CA GLY A 269 0.67 -19.00 11.32
C GLY A 269 1.29 -20.38 11.18
N ARG A 270 2.25 -20.75 12.04
CA ARG A 270 2.81 -22.12 12.11
C ARG A 270 1.84 -23.18 12.65
N ILE A 271 0.78 -22.78 13.37
CA ILE A 271 -0.11 -23.68 14.13
C ILE A 271 -1.58 -23.56 13.67
N ALA A 272 -1.91 -22.54 12.88
CA ALA A 272 -3.25 -22.29 12.35
C ALA A 272 -3.69 -23.42 11.40
N THR A 273 -4.92 -23.90 11.60
CA THR A 273 -5.47 -25.02 10.83
C THR A 273 -6.49 -24.58 9.79
N LYS A 274 -7.01 -23.35 9.92
CA LYS A 274 -7.98 -22.76 8.99
C LYS A 274 -7.47 -21.41 8.51
N ARG A 275 -7.81 -21.06 7.26
CA ARG A 275 -7.45 -19.79 6.62
C ARG A 275 -8.02 -18.54 7.33
N SER A 276 -9.09 -18.71 8.10
CA SER A 276 -9.70 -17.65 8.92
C SER A 276 -9.01 -17.43 10.28
N GLU A 277 -8.19 -18.39 10.73
CA GLU A 277 -7.44 -18.29 11.99
C GLU A 277 -6.19 -17.43 11.75
N GLY A 278 -6.21 -16.19 12.22
CA GLY A 278 -5.11 -15.23 12.04
C GLY A 278 -5.33 -14.17 10.97
N SER A 279 -6.57 -13.96 10.53
CA SER A 279 -6.89 -12.84 9.65
C SER A 279 -6.70 -11.50 10.37
N THR A 280 -7.24 -11.36 11.59
CA THR A 280 -7.15 -10.13 12.39
C THR A 280 -6.33 -10.34 13.66
N ILE A 281 -5.76 -9.26 14.22
CA ILE A 281 -5.11 -9.32 15.53
C ILE A 281 -6.02 -9.87 16.65
N ARG A 282 -7.34 -9.61 16.59
CA ARG A 282 -8.30 -10.23 17.52
C ARG A 282 -8.31 -11.75 17.39
N THR A 283 -8.43 -12.25 16.16
CA THR A 283 -8.41 -13.70 15.90
C THR A 283 -7.06 -14.31 16.25
N LEU A 284 -5.96 -13.58 16.06
CA LEU A 284 -4.62 -14.02 16.50
C LEU A 284 -4.56 -14.18 18.03
N VAL A 285 -5.12 -13.22 18.78
CA VAL A 285 -5.22 -13.28 20.25
C VAL A 285 -6.10 -14.45 20.70
N GLU A 286 -7.26 -14.65 20.07
CA GLU A 286 -8.16 -15.77 20.36
C GLU A 286 -7.48 -17.12 20.14
N VAL A 287 -6.77 -17.28 19.01
CA VAL A 287 -6.01 -18.50 18.72
C VAL A 287 -4.86 -18.67 19.71
N ALA A 288 -4.13 -17.61 20.05
CA ALA A 288 -3.04 -17.66 21.02
C ALA A 288 -3.54 -18.08 22.43
N LEU A 289 -4.70 -17.59 22.86
CA LEU A 289 -5.36 -18.03 24.10
C LEU A 289 -5.79 -19.49 24.04
N ALA A 290 -6.47 -19.89 22.96
CA ALA A 290 -6.95 -21.27 22.77
C ALA A 290 -5.79 -22.28 22.76
N ARG A 291 -4.65 -21.88 22.20
CA ARG A 291 -3.41 -22.68 22.13
C ARG A 291 -2.50 -22.52 23.35
N LYS A 292 -2.90 -21.71 24.34
CA LYS A 292 -2.14 -21.41 25.56
C LYS A 292 -0.74 -20.85 25.27
N LEU A 293 -0.58 -20.09 24.18
CA LEU A 293 0.63 -19.33 23.88
C LEU A 293 0.76 -18.10 24.80
N ILE A 294 -0.37 -17.59 25.27
CA ILE A 294 -0.47 -16.49 26.23
C ILE A 294 -1.49 -16.83 27.33
N ARG A 295 -1.38 -16.13 28.47
CA ARG A 295 -2.27 -16.27 29.63
C ARG A 295 -3.57 -15.48 29.44
N PRO A 296 -4.69 -15.87 30.09
CA PRO A 296 -5.94 -15.12 30.01
C PRO A 296 -5.82 -13.63 30.36
N ALA A 297 -5.09 -13.29 31.42
CA ALA A 297 -4.83 -11.91 31.82
C ALA A 297 -4.04 -11.11 30.77
N GLU A 298 -3.15 -11.76 30.01
CA GLU A 298 -2.45 -11.11 28.90
C GLU A 298 -3.41 -10.83 27.75
N GLY A 299 -4.35 -11.75 27.47
CA GLY A 299 -5.41 -11.54 26.49
C GLY A 299 -6.28 -10.31 26.78
N GLU A 300 -6.65 -10.10 28.04
CA GLU A 300 -7.43 -8.91 28.46
C GLU A 300 -6.64 -7.62 28.21
N HIS A 301 -5.36 -7.57 28.59
CA HIS A 301 -4.49 -6.43 28.31
C HIS A 301 -4.35 -6.17 26.81
N LEU A 302 -4.20 -7.21 25.99
CA LEU A 302 -4.07 -7.04 24.54
C LEU A 302 -5.33 -6.44 23.91
N LEU A 303 -6.52 -6.88 24.34
CA LEU A 303 -7.79 -6.30 23.89
C LEU A 303 -7.92 -4.83 24.29
N GLU A 304 -7.46 -4.47 25.49
CA GLU A 304 -7.41 -3.08 25.93
C GLU A 304 -6.44 -2.24 25.10
N TRP A 305 -5.21 -2.72 24.86
CA TRP A 305 -4.22 -1.99 24.07
C TRP A 305 -4.64 -1.83 22.62
N MET A 306 -5.35 -2.81 22.05
CA MET A 306 -5.98 -2.68 20.74
C MET A 306 -7.01 -1.54 20.73
N ARG A 307 -7.85 -1.42 21.77
CA ARG A 307 -8.82 -0.33 21.89
C ARG A 307 -8.11 1.03 21.96
N ILE A 308 -7.05 1.14 22.76
CA ILE A 308 -6.24 2.35 22.88
C ILE A 308 -5.59 2.71 21.54
N ARG A 309 -4.96 1.75 20.86
CA ARG A 309 -4.37 1.96 19.54
C ARG A 309 -5.41 2.43 18.54
N ASN A 310 -6.61 1.84 18.54
CA ASN A 310 -7.65 2.26 17.62
C ASN A 310 -8.10 3.69 17.88
N GLY A 311 -8.25 4.10 19.15
CA GLY A 311 -8.52 5.49 19.51
C GLY A 311 -7.43 6.45 19.02
N VAL A 312 -6.16 6.13 19.27
CA VAL A 312 -5.02 6.98 18.90
C VAL A 312 -4.79 7.06 17.38
N VAL A 313 -5.00 5.96 16.67
CA VAL A 313 -4.76 5.88 15.22
C VAL A 313 -5.93 6.45 14.43
N HIS A 314 -7.17 6.08 14.78
CA HIS A 314 -8.35 6.38 13.97
C HIS A 314 -9.18 7.55 14.48
N LEU A 315 -9.21 7.78 15.79
CA LEU A 315 -10.03 8.81 16.41
C LEU A 315 -9.24 10.07 16.80
N GLY A 316 -7.92 10.06 16.55
CA GLY A 316 -7.03 11.17 16.88
C GLY A 316 -6.84 11.37 18.39
N GLU A 317 -7.12 10.36 19.20
CA GLU A 317 -6.92 10.42 20.65
C GLU A 317 -5.43 10.57 21.00
N THR A 318 -5.15 11.26 22.09
CA THR A 318 -3.79 11.40 22.61
C THR A 318 -3.46 10.25 23.55
N ILE A 319 -2.19 9.84 23.57
CA ILE A 319 -1.66 8.86 24.53
C ILE A 319 -0.53 9.50 25.33
N SER A 320 -0.53 9.27 26.65
CA SER A 320 0.56 9.71 27.52
C SER A 320 1.80 8.84 27.32
N GLU A 321 2.98 9.41 27.59
CA GLU A 321 4.25 8.66 27.57
C GLU A 321 4.23 7.48 28.53
N GLU A 322 3.62 7.64 29.71
CA GLU A 322 3.48 6.57 30.70
C GLU A 322 2.67 5.38 30.15
N SER A 323 1.52 5.64 29.53
CA SER A 323 0.69 4.61 28.91
C SER A 323 1.39 3.94 27.74
N ALA A 324 2.06 4.72 26.88
CA ALA A 324 2.82 4.17 25.76
C ALA A 324 3.96 3.26 26.25
N ASN A 325 4.70 3.68 27.29
CA ASN A 325 5.75 2.88 27.89
C ASN A 325 5.19 1.58 28.50
N ALA A 326 4.07 1.66 29.25
CA ALA A 326 3.43 0.48 29.82
C ALA A 326 3.03 -0.55 28.75
N ILE A 327 2.50 -0.08 27.62
CA ILE A 327 2.13 -0.93 26.47
C ILE A 327 3.38 -1.54 25.83
N VAL A 328 4.40 -0.76 25.52
CA VAL A 328 5.66 -1.26 24.92
C VAL A 328 6.30 -2.34 25.80
N GLN A 329 6.40 -2.11 27.11
CA GLN A 329 6.96 -3.09 28.05
C GLN A 329 6.08 -4.32 28.20
N GLY A 330 4.76 -4.13 28.15
CA GLY A 330 3.78 -5.21 28.16
C GLY A 330 3.91 -6.13 26.94
N VAL A 331 3.96 -5.54 25.74
CA VAL A 331 4.17 -6.23 24.47
C VAL A 331 5.47 -7.03 24.50
N ARG A 332 6.59 -6.41 24.91
CA ARG A 332 7.89 -7.11 25.01
C ARG A 332 7.82 -8.34 25.89
N ARG A 333 7.23 -8.21 27.09
CA ARG A 333 7.07 -9.36 28.01
C ARG A 333 6.25 -10.49 27.39
N ILE A 334 5.15 -10.17 26.73
CA ILE A 334 4.30 -11.17 26.08
C ILE A 334 5.08 -11.86 24.95
N VAL A 335 5.74 -11.10 24.08
CA VAL A 335 6.49 -11.66 22.95
C VAL A 335 7.67 -12.54 23.41
N GLN A 336 8.42 -12.10 24.42
CA GLN A 336 9.52 -12.88 25.00
C GLN A 336 9.04 -14.11 25.77
N GLY A 337 7.86 -14.04 26.39
CA GLY A 337 7.27 -15.13 27.17
C GLY A 337 6.59 -16.22 26.33
N MET A 338 6.27 -15.94 25.06
CA MET A 338 5.69 -16.95 24.18
C MET A 338 6.72 -18.07 23.88
N PRO A 339 6.31 -19.35 23.79
CA PRO A 339 7.20 -20.46 23.45
C PRO A 339 7.80 -20.32 22.04
N THR A 340 9.10 -20.56 21.90
CA THR A 340 9.76 -20.78 20.60
C THR A 340 9.65 -22.27 20.26
N HIS A 341 8.89 -22.62 19.22
CA HIS A 341 8.84 -23.98 18.68
C HIS A 341 9.66 -24.07 17.39
#